data_AF-A0A2S8B8Z3-F1
#
_entry.id   AF-A0A2S8B8Z3-F1
#
_cell.length_a   1.000
_cell.length_b   1.000
_cell.length_c   1.000
_cell.angle_alpha   90.00
_cell.angle_beta   90.00
_cell.angle_gamma   90.00
#
_symmetry.space_group_name_H-M   'P 1'
#
loop_
_entity.id
_entity.type
_entity.pdbx_description
1 polymer ?
#
loop_
_entity_poly.entity_id
_entity_poly.type
_entity_poly.pdbx_seq_one_letter_code
_entity_poly.pdbx_strand_id
1 'polypeptide(L)'
;MAYIQINGGVNVFGLELADVADSDSIMGRPPLGMKPTTIRLSADMIRRIEALVGNRRLALFIREAVENELQRRESPESSKE
;
A
#
# COMPACT_ATOMS: atom_id res chain seq x y z
N MET A 1 -19.22 3.02 -1.72
CA MET A 1 -18.41 2.45 -2.83
C MET A 1 -17.81 3.56 -3.67
N ALA A 2 -16.49 3.59 -3.89
CA ALA A 2 -15.87 4.49 -4.86
C ALA A 2 -15.31 3.68 -6.03
N TYR A 3 -15.44 4.19 -7.24
CA TYR A 3 -14.84 3.61 -8.44
C TYR A 3 -13.77 4.57 -8.91
N ILE A 4 -12.51 4.13 -8.96
CA ILE A 4 -11.44 4.88 -9.61
C ILE A 4 -11.09 4.14 -10.90
N GLN A 5 -11.17 4.86 -12.01
CA GLN A 5 -10.88 4.34 -13.33
C GLN A 5 -9.36 4.45 -13.55
N ILE A 6 -8.67 3.31 -13.62
CA ILE A 6 -7.25 3.25 -13.94
C ILE A 6 -7.09 2.34 -15.15
N ASN A 7 -6.55 2.87 -16.25
CA ASN A 7 -6.21 2.13 -17.48
C ASN A 7 -7.38 1.30 -18.07
N GLY A 8 -8.57 1.89 -18.19
CA GLY A 8 -9.69 1.28 -18.91
C GLY A 8 -10.40 0.11 -18.21
N GLY A 9 -9.98 -0.27 -17.00
CA GLY A 9 -10.70 -1.23 -16.16
C GLY A 9 -11.54 -0.54 -15.09
N VAL A 10 -12.84 -0.81 -15.04
CA VAL A 10 -13.67 -0.47 -13.87
C VAL A 10 -13.32 -1.47 -12.77
N ASN A 11 -12.68 -1.00 -11.70
CA ASN A 11 -12.32 -1.84 -10.57
C ASN A 11 -13.10 -1.42 -9.33
N VAL A 12 -13.70 -2.41 -8.67
CA VAL A 12 -14.40 -2.24 -7.40
C VAL A 12 -13.36 -1.90 -6.33
N PHE A 13 -13.37 -0.67 -5.81
CA PHE A 13 -12.73 -0.37 -4.53
C PHE A 13 -13.76 -0.61 -3.42
N GLY A 14 -13.58 -1.68 -2.67
CA GLY A 14 -14.32 -1.92 -1.43
C GLY A 14 -13.87 -0.91 -0.37
N LEU A 15 -14.52 0.25 -0.31
CA LEU A 15 -14.32 1.26 0.74
C LEU A 15 -15.27 1.07 1.94
N GLU A 16 -15.82 -0.13 2.18
CA GLU A 16 -16.75 -0.34 3.28
C GLU A 16 -16.57 -1.67 4.03
N LEU A 17 -16.04 -1.50 5.25
CA LEU A 17 -16.39 -2.15 6.52
C LEU A 17 -16.45 -3.68 6.59
N ALA A 18 -15.29 -4.29 6.85
CA ALA A 18 -15.20 -5.22 7.96
C ALA A 18 -13.97 -4.83 8.79
N ASP A 19 -14.25 -4.42 10.02
CA ASP A 19 -13.28 -4.22 11.09
C ASP A 19 -12.65 -5.58 11.44
N VAL A 20 -11.65 -5.97 10.68
CA VAL A 20 -10.73 -7.04 11.06
C VAL A 20 -9.34 -6.43 11.01
N ALA A 21 -9.08 -5.50 11.92
CA ALA A 21 -7.76 -5.45 12.51
C ALA A 21 -7.54 -6.83 13.14
N ASP A 22 -6.92 -7.73 12.38
CA ASP A 22 -6.34 -9.00 12.82
C ASP A 22 -7.04 -9.57 14.06
N SER A 23 -8.33 -9.93 13.92
CA SER A 23 -9.14 -10.42 15.04
C SER A 23 -8.62 -11.80 15.40
N ASP A 24 -7.72 -11.80 16.37
CA ASP A 24 -7.06 -12.95 16.96
C ASP A 24 -8.11 -13.90 17.57
N SER A 25 -8.58 -14.83 16.75
CA SER A 25 -9.20 -16.04 17.24
C SER A 25 -8.73 -17.15 16.32
N ILE A 26 -7.91 -18.04 16.89
CA ILE A 26 -7.33 -19.25 16.29
C ILE A 26 -5.84 -19.08 15.87
N MET A 27 -4.98 -19.22 16.89
CA MET A 27 -3.57 -19.71 16.89
C MET A 27 -2.43 -18.67 16.96
N GLY A 28 -1.95 -18.41 18.18
CA GLY A 28 -0.53 -18.41 18.60
C GLY A 28 0.43 -17.35 18.04
N ARG A 29 0.04 -16.57 17.03
CA ARG A 29 0.85 -15.49 16.46
C ARG A 29 0.25 -14.15 16.89
N PRO A 30 0.98 -13.34 17.67
CA PRO A 30 0.54 -11.98 17.96
C PRO A 30 0.25 -11.21 16.66
N PRO A 31 -0.82 -10.39 16.64
CA PRO A 31 -1.23 -9.65 15.45
C PRO A 31 -0.14 -8.64 15.05
N LEU A 32 0.04 -8.43 13.75
CA LEU A 32 1.13 -7.57 13.23
C LEU A 32 0.84 -6.06 13.42
N GLY A 33 -0.35 -5.70 13.91
CA GLY A 33 -0.79 -4.31 14.06
C GLY A 33 -0.92 -3.57 12.72
N MET A 34 -0.93 -4.30 11.59
CA MET A 34 -0.96 -3.74 10.25
C MET A 34 -2.12 -4.33 9.47
N LYS A 35 -2.86 -3.47 8.76
CA LYS A 35 -3.93 -3.91 7.85
C LYS A 35 -3.33 -4.32 6.50
N PRO A 36 -3.58 -5.54 6.00
CA PRO A 36 -3.15 -5.93 4.66
C PRO A 36 -3.87 -5.08 3.61
N THR A 37 -3.12 -4.55 2.65
CA THR A 37 -3.66 -3.76 1.53
C THR A 37 -3.25 -4.38 0.22
N THR A 38 -4.23 -4.77 -0.61
CA THR A 38 -3.99 -5.32 -1.95
C THR A 38 -4.04 -4.19 -2.96
N ILE A 39 -2.94 -3.96 -3.66
CA ILE A 39 -2.85 -2.98 -4.75
C ILE A 39 -2.50 -3.66 -6.07
N ARG A 40 -2.94 -3.08 -7.19
CA ARG A 40 -2.61 -3.57 -8.53
C ARG A 40 -1.56 -2.66 -9.15
N LEU A 41 -0.45 -3.25 -9.56
CA LEU A 41 0.63 -2.59 -10.29
C LEU A 41 0.76 -3.25 -11.66
N SER A 42 1.23 -2.51 -12.67
CA SER A 42 1.53 -3.13 -13.96
C SER A 42 2.70 -4.11 -13.83
N ALA A 43 2.75 -5.13 -14.70
CA ALA A 43 3.85 -6.08 -14.73
C ALA A 43 5.19 -5.37 -14.93
N ASP A 44 5.22 -4.32 -15.77
CA ASP A 44 6.42 -3.53 -16.02
C ASP A 44 6.90 -2.77 -14.78
N MET A 45 5.97 -2.21 -13.98
CA MET A 45 6.33 -1.56 -12.71
C MET A 45 6.91 -2.56 -11.72
N ILE A 46 6.29 -3.73 -11.57
CA ILE A 46 6.77 -4.78 -10.67
C ILE A 46 8.20 -5.18 -11.07
N ARG A 47 8.43 -5.45 -12.36
CA ARG A 47 9.76 -5.80 -12.89
C ARG A 47 10.79 -4.69 -12.64
N ARG A 48 10.41 -3.43 -12.83
CA ARG A 48 11.29 -2.29 -12.56
C ARG A 48 11.68 -2.22 -11.07
N ILE A 49 10.73 -2.44 -10.17
CA ILE A 49 11.01 -2.43 -8.73
C ILE A 49 11.92 -3.61 -8.37
N GLU A 50 11.60 -4.82 -8.82
CA GLU A 50 12.41 -6.02 -8.57
C GLU A 50 13.84 -5.86 -9.08
N ALA A 51 14.05 -5.22 -10.23
CA ALA A 51 15.38 -4.93 -10.76
C ALA A 51 16.16 -3.94 -9.87
N LEU A 52 15.49 -3.00 -9.19
CA LEU A 52 16.12 -1.98 -8.34
C LEU A 52 16.44 -2.50 -6.94
N VAL A 53 15.48 -3.18 -6.29
CA VAL A 53 15.61 -3.58 -4.88
C VAL A 53 15.94 -5.05 -4.68
N GLY A 54 15.83 -5.85 -5.74
CA GLY A 54 15.99 -7.31 -5.69
C GLY A 54 14.72 -8.05 -5.28
N ASN A 55 14.82 -9.37 -5.34
CA ASN A 55 13.71 -10.27 -5.05
C ASN A 55 13.23 -10.14 -3.59
N ARG A 56 11.92 -10.30 -3.35
CA ARG A 56 11.26 -10.26 -2.02
C ARG A 56 11.27 -8.90 -1.30
N ARG A 57 11.77 -7.83 -1.94
CA ARG A 57 11.83 -6.47 -1.36
C ARG A 57 10.77 -5.51 -1.91
N LEU A 58 9.90 -5.97 -2.81
CA LEU A 58 8.80 -5.19 -3.38
C LEU A 58 7.91 -4.54 -2.31
N ALA A 59 7.50 -5.30 -1.29
CA ALA A 59 6.63 -4.79 -0.23
C ALA A 59 7.32 -3.73 0.65
N LEU A 60 8.62 -3.90 0.93
CA LEU A 60 9.41 -2.93 1.68
C LEU A 60 9.54 -1.62 0.89
N PHE A 61 9.88 -1.73 -0.40
CA PHE A 61 9.97 -0.57 -1.30
C PHE A 61 8.68 0.23 -1.35
N ILE A 62 7.52 -0.45 -1.48
CA ILE A 62 6.22 0.22 -1.51
C ILE A 62 5.94 0.93 -0.19
N ARG A 63 6.25 0.30 0.96
CA ARG A 63 6.04 0.93 2.29
C ARG A 63 6.89 2.18 2.46
N GLU A 64 8.19 2.09 2.18
CA GLU A 64 9.12 3.23 2.26
C GLU A 64 8.69 4.37 1.33
N ALA A 65 8.26 4.05 0.10
CA ALA A 65 7.77 5.05 -0.85
C ALA A 65 6.52 5.76 -0.33
N VAL A 66 5.59 5.03 0.30
CA VAL A 66 4.37 5.61 0.89
C VAL A 66 4.70 6.47 2.11
N GLU A 67 5.56 6.00 3.02
CA GLU A 67 5.99 6.77 4.21
C GLU A 67 6.66 8.09 3.81
N ASN A 68 7.57 8.04 2.83
CA ASN A 68 8.23 9.23 2.30
C ASN A 68 7.23 10.22 1.66
N GLU A 69 6.23 9.72 0.92
CA GLU A 69 5.21 10.56 0.29
C GLU A 69 4.26 11.17 1.34
N LEU A 70 3.88 10.42 2.37
CA LEU A 70 3.11 10.94 3.49
C LEU A 70 3.87 12.05 4.20
N GLN A 71 5.14 11.82 4.55
CA GLN A 71 5.98 12.82 5.19
C GLN A 71 6.09 14.12 4.36
N ARG A 72 6.23 14.01 3.03
CA ARG A 72 6.26 15.18 2.13
C ARG A 72 4.97 15.98 2.15
N ARG A 73 3.81 15.31 2.23
CA ARG A 73 2.49 15.98 2.23
C ARG A 73 2.08 16.51 3.60
N GLU A 74 2.49 15.82 4.66
CA GLU A 74 2.19 16.17 6.04
C GLU A 74 3.16 17.22 6.60
N SER A 75 4.26 17.51 5.90
CA SER A 75 5.19 18.59 6.22
C SER A 75 4.92 19.84 5.35
N PRO A 76 3.97 20.72 5.73
CA PRO A 76 3.63 21.93 4.96
C PRO A 76 4.72 23.02 4.92
N GLU A 77 5.88 22.80 5.55
CA GLU A 77 6.87 23.85 5.86
C GLU A 77 8.09 23.91 4.93
N SER A 78 8.19 23.11 3.86
CA SER A 78 9.36 23.20 2.94
C SER A 78 9.14 24.09 1.69
N SER A 79 8.02 24.82 1.63
CA SER A 79 7.62 25.61 0.45
C SER A 79 7.63 27.13 0.66
N LYS A 80 8.32 27.65 1.68
CA LYS A 80 8.55 29.09 1.86
C LYS A 80 9.99 29.37 2.29
N GLU A 81 10.89 29.41 1.32
CA GLU A 81 12.05 30.32 1.34
C GLU A 81 12.51 30.62 -0.10
#